data_AF-A0ABD5DT65-F1
#
_entry.id   AF-A0ABD5DT65-F1
#
_cell.length_a   1.000
_cell.length_b   1.000
_cell.length_c   1.000
_cell.angle_alpha   90.00
_cell.angle_beta   90.00
_cell.angle_gamma   90.00
#
_symmetry.space_group_name_H-M   'P 1'
#
loop_
_entity.id
_entity.type
_entity.pdbx_description
1 polymer ?
#
loop_
_entity_poly.entity_id
_entity_poly.type
_entity_poly.pdbx_seq_one_letter_code
_entity_poly.pdbx_strand_id
1 'polypeptide(L)'
;LNWMRYTAGLTTKISGRTLDVSIPFPQGARYQAWTKKEPVGVVAGIVPWNFPLMIGMWKVMPALAAGCSIVIKPSETTPLTLLRVAELATQAGIPDGVFNVVTGSGAGCGAALTAHPQVAKVSFTGSTATGKQ
;
A
#
# COMPACT_ATOMS: atom_id res chain seq x y z
N LEU A 1 -15.84 6.99 3.84
CA LEU A 1 -15.47 8.36 3.44
C LEU A 1 -14.49 9.02 4.42
N ASN A 2 -14.78 9.06 5.73
CA ASN A 2 -13.89 9.70 6.73
C ASN A 2 -12.46 9.14 6.71
N TRP A 3 -12.29 7.83 6.58
CA TRP A 3 -10.98 7.19 6.43
C TRP A 3 -10.15 7.78 5.28
N MET A 4 -10.74 7.91 4.08
CA MET A 4 -10.02 8.43 2.92
C MET A 4 -9.55 9.87 3.12
N ARG A 5 -10.42 10.73 3.67
CA ARG A 5 -10.10 12.14 3.97
C ARG A 5 -9.01 12.24 5.03
N TYR A 6 -9.10 11.42 6.07
CA TYR A 6 -8.08 11.37 7.12
C TYR A 6 -6.72 10.99 6.55
N THR A 7 -6.63 9.91 5.77
CA THR A 7 -5.37 9.45 5.18
C THR A 7 -4.82 10.43 4.15
N ALA A 8 -5.66 11.09 3.35
CA ALA A 8 -5.23 12.16 2.46
C ALA A 8 -4.56 13.31 3.24
N GLY A 9 -5.09 13.65 4.42
CA GLY A 9 -4.48 14.63 5.32
C GLY A 9 -3.11 14.23 5.88
N LEU A 10 -2.71 12.96 5.80
CA LEU A 10 -1.40 12.50 6.27
C LEU A 10 -0.29 12.66 5.23
N THR A 11 -0.62 12.84 3.94
CA THR A 11 0.35 12.94 2.83
C THR A 11 1.43 14.01 3.06
N THR A 12 1.05 15.14 3.67
CA THR A 12 1.95 16.25 3.98
C THR A 12 2.62 16.16 5.36
N LYS A 13 2.42 15.06 6.09
CA LYS A 13 2.86 14.87 7.47
C LYS A 13 3.85 13.71 7.63
N ILE A 14 4.30 13.12 6.53
CA ILE A 14 5.33 12.08 6.53
C ILE A 14 6.70 12.75 6.63
N SER A 15 7.31 12.71 7.82
CA SER A 15 8.63 13.28 8.07
C SER A 15 9.66 12.23 8.47
N GLY A 16 10.91 12.48 8.07
CA GLY A 16 12.10 11.81 8.59
C GLY A 16 12.54 12.39 9.93
N ARG A 17 13.78 12.11 10.34
CA ARG A 17 14.37 12.61 11.58
C ARG A 17 15.79 13.08 11.34
N THR A 18 16.20 14.17 11.98
CA THR A 18 17.62 14.55 12.11
C THR A 18 18.19 13.86 13.35
N LEU A 19 19.41 13.36 13.25
CA LEU A 19 20.07 12.61 14.31
C LEU A 19 21.36 13.33 14.72
N ASP A 20 21.58 13.43 16.03
CA ASP A 20 22.87 13.77 16.58
C ASP A 20 23.71 12.49 16.68
N VAL A 21 24.83 12.45 15.96
CA VAL A 21 25.62 11.22 15.77
C VAL A 21 27.00 11.37 16.38
N SER A 22 27.33 10.46 17.29
CA SER A 22 28.61 10.43 17.99
C SER A 22 29.66 9.65 17.18
N ILE A 23 30.04 10.17 16.01
CA ILE A 23 31.08 9.57 15.16
C ILE A 23 32.43 10.20 15.55
N PRO A 24 33.37 9.43 16.15
CA PRO A 24 34.58 10.01 16.75
C PRO A 24 35.74 10.22 15.77
N PHE A 25 35.63 9.80 14.51
CA PHE A 25 36.74 9.83 13.55
C PHE A 25 36.30 10.32 12.15
N PRO A 26 37.05 11.24 11.51
CA PRO A 26 38.26 11.87 12.01
C PRO A 26 37.98 12.89 13.12
N GLN A 27 38.97 13.08 14.01
CA GLN A 27 38.83 13.92 15.19
C GLN A 27 38.51 15.37 14.78
N GLY A 28 37.48 15.97 15.40
CA GLY A 28 37.02 17.33 15.09
C GLY A 28 36.04 17.43 13.92
N ALA A 29 35.70 16.32 13.25
CA ALA A 29 34.68 16.32 12.20
C ALA A 29 33.28 16.59 12.76
N ARG A 30 32.46 17.31 11.98
CA ARG A 30 31.03 17.50 12.25
C ARG A 30 30.22 16.76 11.21
N TYR A 31 29.32 15.90 11.68
CA TYR A 31 28.46 15.09 10.82
C TYR A 31 27.04 15.60 10.87
N GLN A 32 26.38 15.58 9.72
CA GLN A 32 24.93 15.77 9.63
C GLN A 32 24.31 14.44 9.20
N ALA A 33 23.45 13.89 10.05
CA ALA A 33 22.71 12.67 9.77
C ALA A 33 21.21 12.93 9.79
N TRP A 34 20.51 12.36 8.82
CA TRP A 34 19.05 12.39 8.78
C TRP A 34 18.50 11.14 8.10
N THR A 35 17.22 10.88 8.34
CA THR A 35 16.47 9.82 7.66
C THR A 35 15.51 10.43 6.66
N LYS A 36 15.25 9.71 5.56
CA LYS A 36 14.16 9.97 4.63
C LYS A 36 13.16 8.83 4.72
N LYS A 37 11.88 9.15 4.53
CA LYS A 37 10.82 8.15 4.34
C LYS A 37 10.47 8.12 2.87
N GLU A 38 10.68 6.98 2.25
CA GLU A 38 10.46 6.77 0.81
C GLU A 38 9.36 5.72 0.61
N PRO A 39 8.58 5.80 -0.47
CA PRO A 39 7.62 4.76 -0.81
C PRO A 39 8.33 3.42 -0.97
N VAL A 40 7.71 2.35 -0.48
CA VAL A 40 8.29 1.00 -0.60
C VAL A 40 8.28 0.50 -2.06
N GLY A 41 7.44 1.07 -2.92
CA GLY A 41 7.28 0.67 -4.32
C GLY A 41 5.87 0.12 -4.59
N VAL A 42 5.77 -0.95 -5.38
CA VAL A 42 4.49 -1.57 -5.73
C VAL A 42 3.96 -2.40 -4.56
N VAL A 43 2.71 -2.15 -4.17
CA VAL A 43 2.01 -2.89 -3.10
C VAL A 43 0.98 -3.85 -3.72
N ALA A 44 0.94 -5.08 -3.22
CA ALA A 44 -0.14 -6.03 -3.46
C ALA A 44 -1.10 -6.05 -2.26
N GLY A 45 -2.37 -5.73 -2.48
CA GLY A 45 -3.42 -5.83 -1.47
C GLY A 45 -4.32 -7.04 -1.73
N ILE A 46 -4.44 -7.97 -0.79
CA ILE A 46 -5.40 -9.08 -0.87
C ILE A 46 -6.44 -8.89 0.23
N VAL A 47 -7.73 -8.86 -0.15
CA VAL A 47 -8.83 -8.53 0.79
C VAL A 47 -9.92 -9.60 0.85
N PRO A 48 -10.49 -9.84 2.04
CA PRO A 48 -11.51 -10.85 2.26
C PRO A 48 -12.90 -10.34 1.85
N TRP A 49 -13.90 -11.22 1.98
CA TRP A 49 -15.26 -10.96 1.52
C TRP A 49 -16.18 -10.25 2.50
N ASN A 50 -15.85 -10.22 3.80
CA ASN A 50 -16.78 -9.79 4.85
C ASN A 50 -16.99 -8.27 4.89
N PHE A 51 -15.98 -7.48 4.57
CA PHE A 51 -16.09 -6.01 4.44
C PHE A 51 -15.24 -5.51 3.26
N PRO A 52 -15.63 -5.85 2.01
CA PRO A 52 -14.75 -5.76 0.84
C PRO A 52 -14.29 -4.32 0.57
N LEU A 53 -15.23 -3.36 0.60
CA LEU A 53 -14.90 -1.95 0.41
C LEU A 53 -14.06 -1.38 1.56
N MET A 54 -14.46 -1.64 2.82
CA MET A 54 -13.80 -1.06 3.98
C MET A 54 -12.36 -1.54 4.12
N ILE A 55 -12.15 -2.86 4.09
CA ILE A 55 -10.81 -3.45 4.20
C ILE A 55 -9.98 -3.11 2.95
N GLY A 56 -10.61 -3.02 1.78
CA GLY A 56 -9.99 -2.51 0.57
C GLY A 56 -9.39 -1.12 0.76
N MET A 57 -10.20 -0.17 1.22
CA MET A 57 -9.74 1.20 1.43
C MET A 57 -8.72 1.33 2.58
N TRP A 58 -8.74 0.45 3.58
CA TRP A 58 -7.70 0.38 4.60
C TRP A 58 -6.31 0.04 4.03
N LYS A 59 -6.24 -0.61 2.87
CA LYS A 59 -4.98 -0.91 2.19
C LYS A 59 -4.62 0.14 1.13
N VAL A 60 -5.60 0.53 0.31
CA VAL A 60 -5.40 1.48 -0.81
C VAL A 60 -4.97 2.85 -0.28
N MET A 61 -5.71 3.43 0.66
CA MET A 61 -5.44 4.81 1.08
C MET A 61 -4.03 5.03 1.66
N PRO A 62 -3.52 4.22 2.61
CA PRO A 62 -2.17 4.43 3.11
C PRO A 62 -1.08 4.12 2.08
N ALA A 63 -1.30 3.19 1.14
CA ALA A 63 -0.36 2.96 0.05
C ALA A 63 -0.23 4.20 -0.84
N LEU A 64 -1.35 4.73 -1.31
CA LEU A 64 -1.36 5.96 -2.13
C LEU A 64 -0.79 7.15 -1.37
N ALA A 65 -1.16 7.32 -0.09
CA ALA A 65 -0.67 8.43 0.71
C ALA A 65 0.84 8.37 1.01
N ALA A 66 1.42 7.17 1.02
CA ALA A 66 2.86 6.98 1.13
C ALA A 66 3.59 7.13 -0.22
N GLY A 67 2.88 7.38 -1.33
CA GLY A 67 3.46 7.50 -2.67
C GLY A 67 3.69 6.16 -3.38
N CYS A 68 3.04 5.08 -2.93
CA CYS A 68 3.12 3.77 -3.58
C CYS A 68 2.05 3.65 -4.69
N SER A 69 2.30 2.79 -5.68
CA SER A 69 1.23 2.20 -6.50
C SER A 69 0.71 0.93 -5.85
N ILE A 70 -0.55 0.57 -6.14
CA ILE A 70 -1.17 -0.61 -5.55
C ILE A 70 -2.00 -1.41 -6.56
N VAL A 71 -1.82 -2.72 -6.52
CA VAL A 71 -2.70 -3.72 -7.15
C VAL A 71 -3.53 -4.36 -6.05
N ILE A 72 -4.85 -4.22 -6.10
CA ILE A 72 -5.75 -4.84 -5.14
C ILE A 72 -6.53 -6.00 -5.75
N LYS A 73 -6.54 -7.12 -5.02
CA LYS A 73 -7.26 -8.34 -5.36
C LYS A 73 -8.37 -8.60 -4.34
N PRO A 74 -9.64 -8.23 -4.63
CA PRO A 74 -10.78 -8.61 -3.80
C PRO A 74 -11.05 -10.10 -3.82
N SER A 75 -11.70 -10.61 -2.77
CA SER A 75 -12.34 -11.92 -2.80
C SER A 75 -13.17 -12.09 -4.06
N GLU A 76 -13.01 -13.24 -4.72
CA GLU A 76 -13.75 -13.64 -5.92
C GLU A 76 -15.28 -13.57 -5.74
N THR A 77 -15.78 -13.68 -4.51
CA THR A 77 -17.21 -13.62 -4.19
C THR A 77 -17.77 -12.21 -4.01
N THR A 78 -16.93 -11.19 -3.79
CA THR A 78 -17.38 -9.81 -3.51
C THR A 78 -16.55 -8.70 -4.20
N PRO A 79 -16.28 -8.78 -5.51
CA PRO A 79 -15.36 -7.88 -6.20
C PRO A 79 -15.95 -6.49 -6.52
N LEU A 80 -17.28 -6.38 -6.64
CA LEU A 80 -17.95 -5.29 -7.35
C LEU A 80 -17.66 -3.90 -6.76
N THR A 81 -17.59 -3.79 -5.43
CA THR A 81 -17.37 -2.49 -4.79
C THR A 81 -15.99 -1.91 -5.09
N LEU A 82 -14.95 -2.74 -5.18
CA LEU A 82 -13.60 -2.26 -5.51
C LEU A 82 -13.44 -1.96 -7.01
N LEU A 83 -14.13 -2.71 -7.88
CA LEU A 83 -14.23 -2.35 -9.30
C LEU A 83 -14.87 -0.96 -9.47
N ARG A 84 -15.97 -0.69 -8.75
CA ARG A 84 -16.59 0.64 -8.77
C ARG A 84 -15.66 1.73 -8.24
N VAL A 85 -14.82 1.44 -7.24
CA VAL A 85 -13.81 2.39 -6.77
C VAL A 85 -12.75 2.68 -7.84
N ALA A 86 -12.36 1.71 -8.68
CA ALA A 86 -11.41 1.95 -9.77
C ALA A 86 -11.96 2.93 -10.82
N GLU A 87 -13.23 2.79 -11.19
CA GLU A 87 -13.91 3.75 -12.05
C GLU A 87 -13.92 5.16 -11.43
N LEU A 88 -14.25 5.25 -10.14
CA LEU A 88 -14.26 6.53 -9.41
C LEU A 88 -12.86 7.12 -9.24
N ALA A 89 -11.83 6.30 -9.07
CA ALA A 89 -10.45 6.75 -8.96
C ALA A 89 -9.96 7.38 -10.28
N THR A 90 -10.35 6.78 -11.41
CA THR A 90 -10.10 7.35 -12.75
C THR A 90 -10.78 8.71 -12.88
N GLN A 91 -12.06 8.81 -12.49
CA GLN A 91 -12.80 10.09 -12.50
C GLN A 91 -12.18 11.14 -11.55
N ALA A 92 -11.59 10.71 -10.45
CA ALA A 92 -10.89 11.59 -9.50
C ALA A 92 -9.50 12.04 -9.98
N GLY A 93 -9.03 11.55 -11.14
CA GLY A 93 -7.74 11.92 -11.71
C GLY A 93 -6.54 11.19 -11.10
N ILE A 94 -6.75 10.01 -10.50
CA ILE A 94 -5.62 9.13 -10.13
C ILE A 94 -4.91 8.72 -11.43
N PRO A 95 -3.58 8.89 -11.54
CA PRO A 95 -2.86 8.52 -12.75
C PRO A 95 -2.98 7.03 -13.08
N ASP A 96 -3.02 6.71 -14.38
CA ASP A 96 -3.10 5.33 -14.86
C ASP A 96 -1.98 4.47 -14.26
N GLY A 97 -2.33 3.25 -13.84
CA GLY A 97 -1.41 2.30 -13.24
C GLY A 97 -1.08 2.55 -11.76
N VAL A 98 -1.46 3.68 -11.16
CA VAL A 98 -1.25 3.94 -9.72
C VAL A 98 -2.19 3.09 -8.86
N PHE A 99 -3.43 2.90 -9.29
CA PHE A 99 -4.41 2.04 -8.64
C PHE A 99 -4.99 1.02 -9.63
N ASN A 100 -4.79 -0.26 -9.35
CA ASN A 100 -5.25 -1.36 -10.20
C ASN A 100 -6.11 -2.32 -9.38
N VAL A 101 -7.18 -2.84 -9.96
CA VAL A 101 -8.03 -3.87 -9.35
C VAL A 101 -7.99 -5.09 -10.25
N VAL A 102 -7.64 -6.26 -9.70
CA VAL A 102 -7.63 -7.53 -10.42
C VAL A 102 -8.55 -8.53 -9.73
N THR A 103 -9.39 -9.21 -10.51
CA THR A 103 -10.33 -10.22 -10.00
C THR A 103 -9.85 -11.62 -10.39
N GLY A 104 -10.15 -12.61 -9.55
CA GLY A 104 -9.74 -13.99 -9.78
C GLY A 104 -9.67 -14.78 -8.47
N SER A 105 -9.35 -16.07 -8.55
CA SER A 105 -9.27 -16.95 -7.38
C SER A 105 -8.09 -16.60 -6.47
N GLY A 106 -8.15 -16.99 -5.20
CA GLY A 106 -7.02 -16.86 -4.27
C GLY A 106 -5.78 -17.64 -4.76
N ALA A 107 -6.00 -18.91 -5.13
CA ALA A 107 -4.94 -19.83 -5.56
C ALA A 107 -4.28 -19.45 -6.89
N GLY A 108 -5.01 -18.81 -7.81
CA GLY A 108 -4.44 -18.34 -9.08
C GLY A 108 -3.91 -16.92 -8.96
N CYS A 109 -4.82 -15.95 -8.92
CA CYS A 109 -4.46 -14.53 -8.98
C CYS A 109 -3.76 -14.05 -7.70
N GLY A 110 -4.17 -14.54 -6.53
CA GLY A 110 -3.54 -14.16 -5.25
C GLY A 110 -2.09 -14.64 -5.17
N ALA A 111 -1.87 -15.93 -5.42
CA ALA A 111 -0.54 -16.54 -5.39
C ALA A 111 0.41 -15.93 -6.43
N ALA A 112 -0.06 -15.67 -7.65
CA ALA A 112 0.74 -15.01 -8.67
C ALA A 112 1.17 -13.60 -8.22
N LEU A 113 0.26 -12.85 -7.58
CA LEU A 113 0.54 -11.50 -7.11
C LEU A 113 1.53 -11.48 -5.94
N THR A 114 1.45 -12.43 -5.00
CA THR A 114 2.39 -12.51 -3.86
C THR A 114 3.79 -12.98 -4.26
N ALA A 115 3.90 -13.79 -5.32
CA ALA A 115 5.18 -14.29 -5.83
C ALA A 115 5.85 -13.35 -6.85
N HIS A 116 5.19 -12.27 -7.28
CA HIS A 116 5.68 -11.42 -8.36
C HIS A 116 6.93 -10.61 -7.92
N PRO A 117 8.05 -10.67 -8.65
CA PRO A 117 9.33 -10.11 -8.19
C PRO A 117 9.35 -8.57 -8.08
N GLN A 118 8.42 -7.88 -8.75
CA GLN A 118 8.31 -6.42 -8.68
C GLN A 118 7.38 -5.94 -7.55
N VAL A 119 6.70 -6.83 -6.84
CA VAL A 119 5.89 -6.46 -5.67
C VAL A 119 6.82 -6.31 -4.47
N ALA A 120 6.96 -5.07 -4.00
CA ALA A 120 7.82 -4.75 -2.87
C ALA A 120 7.15 -5.01 -1.51
N LYS A 121 5.80 -5.08 -1.48
CA LYS A 121 5.04 -5.33 -0.26
C LYS A 121 3.74 -6.06 -0.52
N VAL A 122 3.49 -7.11 0.26
CA VAL A 122 2.17 -7.76 0.36
C VAL A 122 1.44 -7.25 1.60
N SER A 123 0.16 -6.92 1.45
CA SER A 123 -0.78 -6.61 2.53
C SER A 123 -1.98 -7.54 2.44
N PHE A 124 -1.95 -8.62 3.23
CA PHE A 124 -2.97 -9.66 3.23
C PHE A 124 -3.96 -9.48 4.40
N THR A 125 -5.23 -9.81 4.18
CA THR A 125 -6.21 -10.02 5.25
C THR A 125 -7.08 -11.21 4.85
N GLY A 126 -7.14 -12.22 5.71
CA GLY A 126 -7.84 -13.47 5.45
C GLY A 126 -7.54 -14.50 6.53
N SER A 127 -7.68 -15.78 6.21
CA SER A 127 -7.42 -16.87 7.17
C SER A 127 -5.92 -17.00 7.49
N THR A 128 -5.60 -17.51 8.68
CA THR A 128 -4.23 -17.84 9.07
C THR A 128 -3.59 -18.87 8.14
N ALA A 129 -4.35 -19.88 7.68
CA ALA A 129 -3.84 -20.93 6.81
C ALA A 129 -3.38 -20.37 5.46
N THR A 130 -4.14 -19.44 4.87
CA THR A 130 -3.76 -18.76 3.63
C THR A 130 -2.64 -17.75 3.87
N GLY A 131 -2.66 -17.00 4.99
CA GLY A 131 -1.65 -15.98 5.26
C GLY A 131 -0.24 -16.50 5.55
N LYS A 132 -0.09 -17.81 5.80
CA LYS A 132 1.22 -18.48 5.93
C LYS A 132 1.86 -18.87 4.59
N GLN A 133 1.07 -18.87 3.51
CA GLN A 133 1.51 -19.17 2.15
C GLN A 133 2.02 -17.89 1.49
#